data_AF-A0A5Q2VV26-F1
#
_entry.id   AF-A0A5Q2VV26-F1
#
_cell.length_a   1.000
_cell.length_b   1.000
_cell.length_c   1.000
_cell.angle_alpha   90.00
_cell.angle_beta   90.00
_cell.angle_gamma   90.00
#
_symmetry.space_group_name_H-M   'P 1'
#
loop_
_entity.id
_entity.type
_entity.pdbx_description
1 polymer ?
#
loop_
_entity_poly.entity_id
_entity_poly.type
_entity_poly.pdbx_seq_one_letter_code
_entity_poly.pdbx_strand_id
1 'polypeptide(L)'
;MTLRFNPAPGWPIPPEGWLPPPDWIPPASWPPAPEGWPLLVDDGAPEYQQHAPGYGATESTDRQPTARPWYKKKRFILPLGGVALLVAIAIVGGGRDDPGTAVPSAQVEGEGRAPSATAGQTETEAADEEESARAAEEEASRAAEEEASRAAEEESSRAAEEEASKAAAKAEEEAAAQAALTAGQSNALRAAESYLSFMPFSRNGLIEQLSSEYGDGYSVEDATFAADNVEVDWNEQAAKAAANYLDLMAFSRKGLIEQLTSEYGDGYTLDQATYGVDQAGL
;
A
#
# COMPACT_ATOMS: atom_id res chain seq x y z
N MET A 1 -52.90 18.60 -5.35
CA MET A 1 -52.64 18.76 -3.91
C MET A 1 -52.81 17.40 -3.26
N THR A 2 -51.79 16.55 -3.37
CA THR A 2 -51.76 15.22 -2.74
C THR A 2 -51.01 15.38 -1.43
N LEU A 3 -51.75 15.47 -0.32
CA LEU A 3 -51.15 15.56 1.01
C LEU A 3 -50.50 14.22 1.37
N ARG A 4 -49.27 14.28 1.85
CA ARG A 4 -48.55 13.14 2.44
C ARG A 4 -48.17 13.45 3.88
N PHE A 5 -48.18 12.41 4.72
CA PHE A 5 -47.70 12.51 6.09
C PHE A 5 -46.17 12.47 6.12
N ASN A 6 -45.57 13.41 6.86
CA ASN A 6 -44.13 13.56 7.02
C ASN A 6 -43.75 13.29 8.50
N PRO A 7 -43.42 12.02 8.87
CA PRO A 7 -43.13 11.65 10.25
C PRO A 7 -41.91 12.41 10.78
N ALA A 8 -41.96 12.88 12.02
CA ALA A 8 -40.83 13.54 12.67
C ALA A 8 -39.67 12.54 12.93
N PRO A 9 -38.42 13.02 13.10
CA PRO A 9 -37.29 12.14 13.40
C PRO A 9 -37.55 11.25 14.63
N GLY A 10 -37.45 9.92 14.45
CA GLY A 10 -37.70 8.94 15.50
C GLY A 10 -39.14 8.44 15.60
N TRP A 11 -40.04 8.89 14.72
CA TRP A 11 -41.40 8.33 14.61
C TRP A 11 -41.41 7.13 13.66
N PRO A 12 -42.35 6.17 13.84
CA PRO A 12 -42.51 5.09 12.89
C PRO A 12 -42.99 5.62 11.53
N ILE A 13 -42.51 4.99 10.45
CA ILE A 13 -42.94 5.30 9.08
C ILE A 13 -44.30 4.64 8.85
N PRO A 14 -45.36 5.42 8.57
CA PRO A 14 -46.67 4.81 8.33
C PRO A 14 -46.74 4.21 6.91
N PRO A 15 -47.76 3.37 6.63
CA PRO A 15 -47.99 2.82 5.30
C PRO A 15 -48.15 3.93 4.23
N GLU A 16 -47.82 3.59 2.98
CA GLU A 16 -47.95 4.52 1.85
C GLU A 16 -49.39 5.03 1.71
N GLY A 17 -49.55 6.36 1.63
CA GLY A 17 -50.86 7.02 1.55
C GLY A 17 -51.60 7.18 2.88
N TRP A 18 -51.02 6.79 4.02
CA TRP A 18 -51.60 7.02 5.33
C TRP A 18 -51.56 8.51 5.72
N LEU A 19 -52.69 9.01 6.24
CA LEU A 19 -52.83 10.37 6.75
C LEU A 19 -53.45 10.32 8.16
N PRO A 20 -52.99 11.18 9.08
CA PRO A 20 -53.55 11.26 10.42
C PRO A 20 -55.00 11.77 10.36
N PRO A 21 -55.94 11.18 11.12
CA PRO A 21 -57.27 11.74 11.32
C PRO A 21 -57.24 13.18 11.86
N PRO A 22 -58.29 14.00 11.67
CA PRO A 22 -58.31 15.42 12.07
C PRO A 22 -57.95 15.71 13.55
N ASP A 23 -58.25 14.77 14.45
CA ASP A 23 -57.99 14.90 15.90
C ASP A 23 -56.86 13.99 16.39
N TRP A 24 -56.03 13.49 15.48
CA TRP A 24 -54.93 12.59 15.84
C TRP A 24 -53.78 13.36 16.50
N ILE A 25 -53.33 12.85 17.64
CA ILE A 25 -52.20 13.38 18.41
C ILE A 25 -51.15 12.26 18.45
N PRO A 26 -49.86 12.59 18.28
CA PRO A 26 -48.82 11.58 18.45
C PRO A 26 -48.85 11.01 19.87
N PRO A 27 -48.68 9.68 20.03
CA PRO A 27 -48.61 9.08 21.35
C PRO A 27 -47.42 9.63 22.14
N ALA A 28 -47.61 9.80 23.45
CA ALA A 28 -46.61 10.39 24.36
C ALA A 28 -45.30 9.57 24.48
N SER A 29 -45.30 8.32 24.00
CA SER A 29 -44.11 7.48 23.92
C SER A 29 -43.18 7.85 22.76
N TRP A 30 -43.65 8.66 21.79
CA TRP A 30 -42.83 9.14 20.69
C TRP A 30 -42.08 10.41 21.11
N PRO A 31 -40.86 10.62 20.58
CA PRO A 31 -40.16 11.88 20.81
C PRO A 31 -41.02 13.05 20.30
N PRO A 32 -41.02 14.22 20.97
CA PRO A 32 -41.79 15.36 20.49
C PRO A 32 -41.30 15.77 19.09
N ALA A 33 -42.23 16.14 18.21
CA ALA A 33 -41.86 16.70 16.92
C ALA A 33 -41.08 18.03 17.13
N PRO A 34 -40.05 18.32 16.33
CA PRO A 34 -39.38 19.61 16.38
C PRO A 34 -40.36 20.77 16.19
N GLU A 35 -40.06 21.90 16.82
CA GLU A 35 -40.89 23.10 16.71
C GLU A 35 -41.00 23.52 15.23
N GLY A 36 -42.24 23.73 14.75
CA GLY A 36 -42.50 24.11 13.36
C GLY A 36 -42.44 22.96 12.33
N TRP A 37 -42.33 21.70 12.76
CA TRP A 37 -42.26 20.58 11.82
C TRP A 37 -43.55 20.38 11.01
N PRO A 38 -43.51 20.40 9.67
CA PRO A 38 -44.69 20.19 8.84
C PRO A 38 -45.05 18.70 8.80
N LEU A 39 -46.05 18.29 9.58
CA LEU A 39 -46.54 16.90 9.61
C LEU A 39 -47.28 16.50 8.32
N LEU A 40 -47.75 17.47 7.54
CA LEU A 40 -48.44 17.29 6.27
C LEU A 40 -47.75 18.12 5.20
N VAL A 41 -47.33 17.50 4.11
CA VAL A 41 -46.65 18.14 2.97
C VAL A 41 -47.42 17.83 1.69
N ASP A 42 -47.54 18.80 0.77
CA ASP A 42 -48.18 18.61 -0.52
C ASP A 42 -47.19 18.07 -1.57
N ASP A 43 -47.54 16.97 -2.25
CA ASP A 43 -46.69 16.25 -3.21
C ASP A 43 -47.20 16.38 -4.68
N GLY A 44 -47.60 17.58 -5.10
CA GLY A 44 -47.91 17.90 -6.51
C GLY A 44 -46.67 18.31 -7.33
N ALA A 45 -46.17 17.43 -8.20
CA ALA A 45 -44.98 17.56 -9.08
C ALA A 45 -45.06 18.65 -10.20
N PRO A 46 -44.00 18.95 -11.01
CA PRO A 46 -42.60 18.45 -11.04
C PRO A 46 -41.50 19.56 -10.97
N GLU A 47 -40.23 19.16 -11.05
CA GLU A 47 -38.97 19.95 -10.95
C GLU A 47 -38.91 21.28 -11.72
N TYR A 48 -38.28 22.33 -11.14
CA TYR A 48 -37.16 23.17 -11.69
C TYR A 48 -36.88 24.40 -10.80
N GLN A 49 -35.61 24.54 -10.40
CA GLN A 49 -34.82 25.76 -10.07
C GLN A 49 -35.33 26.86 -9.11
N GLN A 50 -34.52 27.07 -8.06
CA GLN A 50 -33.94 28.33 -7.55
C GLN A 50 -34.89 29.48 -7.16
N HIS A 51 -34.82 29.91 -5.88
CA HIS A 51 -34.45 31.28 -5.48
C HIS A 51 -34.57 31.42 -3.94
N ALA A 52 -33.47 31.83 -3.31
CA ALA A 52 -33.45 32.34 -1.93
C ALA A 52 -34.15 33.72 -1.83
N PRO A 53 -34.44 34.21 -0.62
CA PRO A 53 -33.50 35.20 -0.06
C PRO A 53 -33.21 34.99 1.43
N GLY A 54 -32.01 35.40 1.86
CA GLY A 54 -31.57 35.36 3.26
C GLY A 54 -31.79 36.67 4.01
N TYR A 55 -31.77 36.57 5.34
CA TYR A 55 -31.46 37.53 6.42
C TYR A 55 -31.57 36.67 7.72
N GLY A 56 -30.73 36.64 8.75
CA GLY A 56 -29.47 37.26 9.17
C GLY A 56 -29.06 36.63 10.54
N ALA A 57 -27.78 36.78 10.91
CA ALA A 57 -27.07 36.68 12.22
C ALA A 57 -27.73 35.95 13.44
N THR A 58 -27.06 35.17 14.30
CA THR A 58 -25.77 35.35 14.98
C THR A 58 -25.17 34.02 15.52
N GLU A 59 -23.86 34.08 15.78
CA GLU A 59 -23.08 33.41 16.85
C GLU A 59 -22.70 31.92 16.84
N SER A 60 -21.41 31.77 17.10
CA SER A 60 -20.54 30.59 17.08
C SER A 60 -20.84 29.60 18.21
N THR A 61 -20.68 28.29 17.94
CA THR A 61 -20.02 27.36 18.86
C THR A 61 -19.45 26.17 18.07
N ASP A 62 -18.15 26.00 18.24
CA ASP A 62 -17.32 24.87 17.84
C ASP A 62 -17.85 23.54 18.40
N ARG A 63 -18.04 22.51 17.54
CA ARG A 63 -17.94 21.07 17.90
C ARG A 63 -18.12 20.16 16.66
N GLN A 64 -17.00 19.56 16.28
CA GLN A 64 -16.74 18.24 15.64
C GLN A 64 -17.76 17.62 14.65
N PRO A 65 -17.30 17.14 13.47
CA PRO A 65 -18.12 16.33 12.58
C PRO A 65 -18.32 14.93 13.16
N THR A 66 -19.58 14.53 13.37
CA THR A 66 -19.91 13.12 13.62
C THR A 66 -20.35 12.50 12.31
N ALA A 67 -19.53 11.57 11.81
CA ALA A 67 -19.81 10.74 10.66
C ALA A 67 -21.13 9.98 10.86
N ARG A 68 -22.01 10.01 9.85
CA ARG A 68 -23.19 9.15 9.75
C ARG A 68 -23.12 8.36 8.44
N PRO A 69 -23.52 7.08 8.45
CA PRO A 69 -23.24 6.13 7.38
C PRO A 69 -24.04 6.43 6.12
N TRP A 70 -23.35 6.44 4.98
CA TRP A 70 -23.79 7.02 3.72
C TRP A 70 -24.34 5.98 2.71
N TYR A 71 -24.28 4.68 3.00
CA TYR A 71 -24.62 3.58 2.10
C TYR A 71 -26.13 3.37 1.80
N LYS A 72 -26.94 4.43 1.88
CA LYS A 72 -28.31 4.41 1.33
C LYS A 72 -28.51 5.53 0.33
N LYS A 73 -28.01 5.35 -0.91
CA LYS A 73 -28.85 5.33 -2.14
C LYS A 73 -28.05 5.41 -3.46
N LYS A 74 -28.32 4.38 -4.30
CA LYS A 74 -28.54 4.38 -5.77
C LYS A 74 -27.35 4.21 -6.76
N ARG A 75 -27.32 2.99 -7.32
CA ARG A 75 -27.31 2.60 -8.76
C ARG A 75 -26.37 3.39 -9.69
N PHE A 76 -25.17 2.85 -9.91
CA PHE A 76 -24.45 3.04 -11.18
C PHE A 76 -23.96 1.69 -11.73
N ILE A 77 -24.40 1.42 -12.96
CA ILE A 77 -24.02 0.30 -13.82
C ILE A 77 -22.87 0.81 -14.69
N LEU A 78 -21.73 0.13 -14.74
CA LEU A 78 -20.76 0.32 -15.82
C LEU A 78 -20.38 -1.03 -16.45
N PRO A 79 -20.49 -1.18 -17.79
CA PRO A 79 -20.23 -2.44 -18.47
C PRO A 79 -18.74 -2.68 -18.70
N LEU A 80 -18.35 -3.91 -18.38
CA LEU A 80 -17.08 -4.57 -18.61
C LEU A 80 -16.72 -4.59 -20.11
N GLY A 81 -15.66 -3.89 -20.50
CA GLY A 81 -15.13 -3.86 -21.87
C GLY A 81 -13.74 -4.49 -21.94
N GLY A 82 -13.67 -5.77 -22.30
CA GLY A 82 -12.41 -6.48 -22.49
C GLY A 82 -11.66 -6.03 -23.74
N VAL A 83 -10.34 -5.92 -23.61
CA VAL A 83 -9.41 -5.90 -24.75
C VAL A 83 -8.21 -6.76 -24.39
N ALA A 84 -8.09 -7.89 -25.09
CA ALA A 84 -6.95 -8.78 -25.07
C ALA A 84 -5.74 -8.12 -25.73
N LEU A 85 -4.58 -8.14 -25.07
CA LEU A 85 -3.31 -7.67 -25.61
C LEU A 85 -2.38 -8.84 -25.97
N LEU A 86 -2.25 -9.02 -27.29
CA LEU A 86 -1.06 -9.25 -28.13
C LEU A 86 0.11 -10.17 -27.71
N VAL A 87 0.39 -11.07 -28.66
CA VAL A 87 1.65 -11.22 -29.44
C VAL A 87 2.94 -11.60 -28.72
N ALA A 88 3.44 -12.77 -29.12
CA ALA A 88 4.79 -13.28 -28.96
C ALA A 88 5.83 -12.50 -29.78
N ILE A 89 7.03 -12.29 -29.22
CA ILE A 89 8.29 -12.29 -29.98
C ILE A 89 9.38 -12.95 -29.12
N ALA A 90 9.93 -14.04 -29.67
CA ALA A 90 11.17 -14.66 -29.26
C ALA A 90 12.35 -14.01 -29.99
N ILE A 91 13.47 -13.74 -29.31
CA ILE A 91 14.79 -13.64 -29.96
C ILE A 91 15.84 -14.35 -29.09
N VAL A 92 16.58 -15.21 -29.80
CA VAL A 92 17.63 -16.15 -29.40
C VAL A 92 19.02 -15.52 -29.56
N GLY A 93 19.94 -15.92 -28.68
CA GLY A 93 21.40 -16.09 -28.93
C GLY A 93 22.22 -14.79 -28.95
N GLY A 94 23.43 -14.69 -28.36
CA GLY A 94 24.42 -15.69 -27.99
C GLY A 94 25.79 -15.22 -28.53
N GLY A 95 26.87 -15.34 -27.74
CA GLY A 95 28.24 -15.24 -28.29
C GLY A 95 29.22 -14.43 -27.45
N ARG A 96 30.28 -15.12 -27.00
CA ARG A 96 31.41 -14.71 -26.15
C ARG A 96 32.62 -14.25 -26.96
N ASP A 97 33.44 -13.42 -26.30
CA ASP A 97 34.92 -13.29 -26.25
C ASP A 97 35.78 -13.15 -27.53
N ASP A 98 36.58 -12.08 -27.60
CA ASP A 98 38.05 -12.11 -27.44
C ASP A 98 38.66 -10.68 -27.38
N PRO A 99 39.82 -10.45 -26.71
CA PRO A 99 40.44 -9.14 -26.52
C PRO A 99 41.68 -8.91 -27.40
N GLY A 100 42.05 -7.65 -27.63
CA GLY A 100 43.42 -7.34 -28.08
C GLY A 100 43.60 -5.96 -28.72
N THR A 101 44.32 -5.08 -28.02
CA THR A 101 45.40 -4.17 -28.47
C THR A 101 45.61 -3.08 -27.40
N ALA A 102 46.76 -3.08 -26.69
CA ALA A 102 47.95 -2.21 -26.89
C ALA A 102 47.63 -0.70 -26.69
N VAL A 103 48.27 0.12 -25.86
CA VAL A 103 49.60 0.18 -25.19
C VAL A 103 49.56 1.36 -24.19
N PRO A 104 50.34 1.40 -23.09
CA PRO A 104 50.69 2.65 -22.42
C PRO A 104 52.15 3.07 -22.73
N SER A 105 52.35 4.38 -22.78
CA SER A 105 53.64 5.05 -22.97
C SER A 105 54.04 5.74 -21.67
N ALA A 106 55.24 5.48 -21.15
CA ALA A 106 56.08 6.46 -20.46
C ALA A 106 57.43 5.84 -20.07
N GLN A 107 58.49 6.43 -20.60
CA GLN A 107 59.90 6.27 -20.24
C GLN A 107 60.18 6.89 -18.85
N VAL A 108 61.22 6.45 -18.11
CA VAL A 108 62.35 7.30 -17.68
C VAL A 108 63.60 6.43 -17.40
N GLU A 109 64.74 7.02 -17.74
CA GLU A 109 66.14 6.59 -17.77
C GLU A 109 66.80 6.28 -16.41
N GLY A 110 68.01 5.69 -16.47
CA GLY A 110 69.09 6.04 -15.54
C GLY A 110 70.04 4.90 -15.14
N GLU A 111 70.96 4.52 -16.02
CA GLU A 111 72.10 3.64 -15.70
C GLU A 111 73.19 4.35 -14.89
N GLY A 112 73.82 3.60 -13.98
CA GLY A 112 75.09 3.98 -13.36
C GLY A 112 75.52 2.98 -12.29
N ARG A 113 76.32 1.97 -12.68
CA ARG A 113 76.99 1.07 -11.73
C ARG A 113 78.50 1.05 -11.97
N ALA A 114 79.26 1.18 -10.89
CA ALA A 114 80.65 0.75 -10.76
C ALA A 114 80.74 -0.34 -9.65
N PRO A 115 81.69 -1.28 -9.70
CA PRO A 115 81.81 -2.33 -8.68
C PRO A 115 83.16 -2.36 -7.93
N SER A 116 83.12 -2.80 -6.66
CA SER A 116 84.19 -3.47 -5.88
C SER A 116 83.86 -3.39 -4.39
N ALA A 117 84.17 -4.31 -3.48
CA ALA A 117 84.82 -5.62 -3.54
C ALA A 117 84.62 -6.31 -2.16
N THR A 118 84.69 -7.65 -2.16
CA THR A 118 85.31 -8.59 -1.19
C THR A 118 85.25 -8.34 0.33
N ALA A 119 84.69 -9.31 1.09
CA ALA A 119 85.31 -10.04 2.22
C ALA A 119 84.24 -10.76 3.05
N GLY A 120 84.24 -12.10 3.08
CA GLY A 120 84.42 -12.88 4.32
C GLY A 120 83.11 -13.57 4.72
N GLN A 121 82.84 -14.83 4.34
CA GLN A 121 83.28 -16.03 5.08
C GLN A 121 83.26 -15.88 6.61
N THR A 122 82.10 -15.52 7.16
CA THR A 122 81.63 -15.86 8.51
C THR A 122 80.10 -15.94 8.47
N GLU A 123 79.53 -16.78 7.60
CA GLU A 123 78.09 -16.70 7.32
C GLU A 123 77.52 -18.05 6.86
N THR A 124 78.01 -19.16 7.41
CA THR A 124 77.53 -20.52 7.06
C THR A 124 76.97 -21.31 8.25
N GLU A 125 76.98 -20.74 9.46
CA GLU A 125 76.14 -21.22 10.58
C GLU A 125 74.98 -20.26 10.88
N ALA A 126 75.13 -18.96 10.60
CA ALA A 126 74.07 -17.97 10.77
C ALA A 126 73.03 -17.96 9.62
N ALA A 127 73.40 -18.43 8.42
CA ALA A 127 72.51 -18.45 7.25
C ALA A 127 71.49 -19.60 7.31
N ASP A 128 71.89 -20.79 7.77
CA ASP A 128 70.97 -21.92 8.00
C ASP A 128 69.99 -21.64 9.17
N GLU A 129 70.43 -20.92 10.20
CA GLU A 129 69.54 -20.46 11.29
C GLU A 129 68.58 -19.35 10.84
N GLU A 130 69.01 -18.42 9.99
CA GLU A 130 68.12 -17.40 9.39
C GLU A 130 67.11 -18.00 8.39
N GLU A 131 67.51 -18.99 7.60
CA GLU A 131 66.61 -19.67 6.64
C GLU A 131 65.59 -20.55 7.37
N SER A 132 65.99 -21.22 8.45
CA SER A 132 65.10 -21.99 9.33
C SER A 132 64.15 -21.09 10.14
N ALA A 133 64.62 -19.91 10.59
CA ALA A 133 63.79 -18.92 11.26
C ALA A 133 62.77 -18.27 10.31
N ARG A 134 63.16 -17.97 9.06
CA ARG A 134 62.25 -17.43 8.03
C ARG A 134 61.22 -18.45 7.56
N ALA A 135 61.62 -19.72 7.42
CA ALA A 135 60.69 -20.81 7.12
C ALA A 135 59.66 -21.00 8.25
N ALA A 136 60.08 -20.89 9.51
CA ALA A 136 59.18 -20.96 10.67
C ALA A 136 58.23 -19.74 10.76
N GLU A 137 58.67 -18.54 10.39
CA GLU A 137 57.82 -17.34 10.32
C GLU A 137 56.80 -17.41 9.17
N GLU A 138 57.19 -17.95 8.01
CA GLU A 138 56.27 -18.12 6.87
C GLU A 138 55.23 -19.23 7.13
N GLU A 139 55.61 -20.32 7.80
CA GLU A 139 54.66 -21.33 8.28
C GLU A 139 53.69 -20.75 9.33
N ALA A 140 54.18 -19.93 10.26
CA ALA A 140 53.35 -19.26 11.25
C ALA A 140 52.39 -18.24 10.62
N SER A 141 52.82 -17.50 9.59
CA SER A 141 51.98 -16.55 8.84
C SER A 141 50.90 -17.27 8.02
N ARG A 142 51.24 -18.38 7.35
CA ARG A 142 50.27 -19.18 6.59
C ARG A 142 49.25 -19.86 7.51
N ALA A 143 49.68 -20.34 8.67
CA ALA A 143 48.77 -20.90 9.68
C ALA A 143 47.80 -19.84 10.22
N ALA A 144 48.26 -18.60 10.43
CA ALA A 144 47.41 -17.49 10.86
C ALA A 144 46.40 -17.04 9.78
N GLU A 145 46.80 -17.00 8.50
CA GLU A 145 45.89 -16.69 7.39
C GLU A 145 44.85 -17.78 7.17
N GLU A 146 45.21 -19.06 7.36
CA GLU A 146 44.28 -20.18 7.24
C GLU A 146 43.28 -20.22 8.40
N GLU A 147 43.71 -19.90 9.64
CA GLU A 147 42.77 -19.69 10.76
C GLU A 147 41.85 -18.50 10.54
N ALA A 148 42.35 -17.38 10.02
CA ALA A 148 41.54 -16.21 9.71
C ALA A 148 40.51 -16.49 8.60
N SER A 149 40.89 -17.23 7.56
CA SER A 149 39.99 -17.65 6.48
C SER A 149 38.92 -18.62 6.98
N ARG A 150 39.29 -19.59 7.83
CA ARG A 150 38.32 -20.54 8.42
C ARG A 150 37.36 -19.84 9.37
N ALA A 151 37.84 -18.89 10.18
CA ALA A 151 36.99 -18.09 11.06
C ALA A 151 35.97 -17.24 10.26
N ALA A 152 36.40 -16.65 9.14
CA ALA A 152 35.54 -15.88 8.26
C ALA A 152 34.48 -16.75 7.54
N GLU A 153 34.85 -17.95 7.09
CA GLU A 153 33.90 -18.91 6.50
C GLU A 153 32.88 -19.41 7.53
N GLU A 154 33.32 -19.68 8.76
CA GLU A 154 32.45 -20.15 9.84
C GLU A 154 31.47 -19.07 10.32
N GLU A 155 31.91 -17.81 10.35
CA GLU A 155 31.05 -16.66 10.63
C GLU A 155 30.02 -16.44 9.51
N SER A 156 30.46 -16.54 8.24
CA SER A 156 29.56 -16.47 7.09
C SER A 156 28.54 -17.61 7.05
N SER A 157 28.92 -18.84 7.42
CA SER A 157 27.98 -19.97 7.48
C SER A 157 26.99 -19.83 8.63
N ARG A 158 27.43 -19.35 9.80
CA ARG A 158 26.54 -19.11 10.95
C ARG A 158 25.53 -18.00 10.67
N ALA A 159 25.96 -16.92 10.02
CA ALA A 159 25.05 -15.85 9.59
C ALA A 159 24.00 -16.36 8.58
N ALA A 160 24.40 -17.21 7.64
CA ALA A 160 23.48 -17.82 6.69
C ALA A 160 22.49 -18.81 7.34
N GLU A 161 22.93 -19.61 8.31
CA GLU A 161 22.06 -20.49 9.10
C GLU A 161 21.09 -19.71 10.00
N GLU A 162 21.52 -18.60 10.59
CA GLU A 162 20.65 -17.75 11.40
C GLU A 162 19.55 -17.10 10.56
N GLU A 163 19.90 -16.56 9.39
CA GLU A 163 18.91 -15.99 8.46
C GLU A 163 17.96 -17.07 7.90
N ALA A 164 18.47 -18.26 7.57
CA ALA A 164 17.64 -19.39 7.14
C ALA A 164 16.69 -19.85 8.27
N SER A 165 17.17 -19.89 9.52
CA SER A 165 16.34 -20.24 10.67
C SER A 165 15.28 -19.19 10.98
N LYS A 166 15.59 -17.90 10.84
CA LYS A 166 14.60 -16.81 11.00
C LYS A 166 13.55 -16.85 9.90
N ALA A 167 13.95 -17.08 8.65
CA ALA A 167 13.04 -17.24 7.53
C ALA A 167 12.11 -18.46 7.71
N ALA A 168 12.65 -19.58 8.18
CA ALA A 168 11.87 -20.78 8.48
C ALA A 168 10.86 -20.54 9.63
N ALA A 169 11.28 -19.88 10.71
CA ALA A 169 10.39 -19.53 11.82
C ALA A 169 9.26 -18.58 11.40
N LYS A 170 9.57 -17.56 10.59
CA LYS A 170 8.57 -16.65 10.03
C LYS A 170 7.58 -17.37 9.12
N ALA A 171 8.07 -18.26 8.26
CA ALA A 171 7.22 -19.07 7.37
C ALA A 171 6.32 -20.04 8.16
N GLU A 172 6.80 -20.61 9.27
CA GLU A 172 6.02 -21.47 10.14
C GLU A 172 4.93 -20.69 10.91
N GLU A 173 5.24 -19.47 11.35
CA GLU A 173 4.26 -18.55 11.97
C GLU A 173 3.18 -18.13 10.96
N GLU A 174 3.56 -17.74 9.74
CA GLU A 174 2.63 -17.38 8.67
C GLU A 174 1.77 -18.58 8.25
N ALA A 175 2.34 -19.79 8.17
CA ALA A 175 1.59 -21.00 7.86
C ALA A 175 0.61 -21.39 8.98
N ALA A 176 0.98 -21.22 10.25
CA ALA A 176 0.10 -21.43 11.39
C ALA A 176 -1.04 -20.39 11.42
N ALA A 177 -0.74 -19.12 11.10
CA ALA A 177 -1.74 -18.06 10.98
C ALA A 177 -2.71 -18.35 9.82
N GLN A 178 -2.21 -18.83 8.67
CA GLN A 178 -3.05 -19.23 7.54
C GLN A 178 -3.93 -20.45 7.85
N ALA A 179 -3.40 -21.44 8.58
CA ALA A 179 -4.18 -22.61 9.02
C ALA A 179 -5.27 -22.25 10.04
N ALA A 180 -5.12 -21.13 10.76
CA ALA A 180 -6.10 -20.61 11.70
C ALA A 180 -7.20 -19.75 11.04
N LEU A 181 -7.06 -19.43 9.74
CA LEU A 181 -8.06 -18.63 9.03
C LEU A 181 -9.41 -19.33 8.99
N THR A 182 -10.46 -18.57 9.27
CA THR A 182 -11.80 -19.05 8.99
C THR A 182 -12.03 -19.13 7.47
N ALA A 183 -13.01 -19.93 7.05
CA ALA A 183 -13.42 -19.96 5.65
C ALA A 183 -13.91 -18.57 5.16
N GLY A 184 -14.49 -17.77 6.06
CA GLY A 184 -14.92 -16.39 5.78
C GLY A 184 -13.73 -15.49 5.45
N GLN A 185 -12.74 -15.45 6.35
CA GLN A 185 -11.50 -14.69 6.18
C GLN A 185 -10.74 -15.08 4.91
N SER A 186 -10.59 -16.39 4.66
CA SER A 186 -9.89 -16.90 3.47
C SER A 186 -10.58 -16.49 2.16
N ASN A 187 -11.91 -16.47 2.15
CA ASN A 187 -12.67 -16.06 0.96
C ASN A 187 -12.65 -14.54 0.78
N ALA A 188 -12.78 -13.77 1.87
CA ALA A 188 -12.70 -12.32 1.83
C ALA A 188 -11.32 -11.83 1.34
N LEU A 189 -10.23 -12.49 1.77
CA LEU A 189 -8.87 -12.19 1.30
C LEU A 189 -8.74 -12.41 -0.22
N ARG A 190 -9.22 -13.54 -0.74
CA ARG A 190 -9.21 -13.82 -2.18
C ARG A 190 -10.06 -12.82 -2.98
N ALA A 191 -11.19 -12.39 -2.42
CA ALA A 191 -12.00 -11.35 -3.03
C ALA A 191 -11.27 -10.00 -3.05
N ALA A 192 -10.59 -9.65 -1.95
CA ALA A 192 -9.77 -8.44 -1.84
C ALA A 192 -8.69 -8.38 -2.94
N GLU A 193 -7.92 -9.47 -3.10
CA GLU A 193 -6.93 -9.62 -4.17
C GLU A 193 -7.57 -9.46 -5.57
N SER A 194 -8.73 -10.06 -5.78
CA SER A 194 -9.45 -9.94 -7.05
C SER A 194 -9.86 -8.51 -7.37
N TYR A 195 -10.38 -7.74 -6.40
CA TYR A 195 -10.72 -6.34 -6.62
C TYR A 195 -9.51 -5.49 -6.94
N LEU A 196 -8.45 -5.62 -6.14
CA LEU A 196 -7.20 -4.86 -6.31
C LEU A 196 -6.50 -5.17 -7.64
N SER A 197 -6.75 -6.35 -8.23
CA SER A 197 -6.24 -6.69 -9.56
C SER A 197 -6.96 -5.95 -10.71
N PHE A 198 -8.19 -5.47 -10.47
CA PHE A 198 -9.02 -4.86 -11.51
C PHE A 198 -9.10 -3.33 -11.39
N MET A 199 -9.20 -2.80 -10.16
CA MET A 199 -9.21 -1.36 -9.90
C MET A 199 -8.47 -1.03 -8.61
N PRO A 200 -7.89 0.18 -8.50
CA PRO A 200 -7.26 0.61 -7.27
C PRO A 200 -8.30 0.92 -6.19
N PHE A 201 -8.03 0.48 -4.97
CA PHE A 201 -8.83 0.77 -3.79
C PHE A 201 -7.95 1.28 -2.66
N SER A 202 -8.49 2.19 -1.85
CA SER A 202 -7.94 2.42 -0.52
C SER A 202 -8.26 1.23 0.39
N ARG A 203 -7.54 1.11 1.51
CA ARG A 203 -7.87 0.13 2.55
C ARG A 203 -9.34 0.23 2.98
N ASN A 204 -9.82 1.45 3.24
CA ASN A 204 -11.20 1.65 3.70
C ASN A 204 -12.21 1.35 2.60
N GLY A 205 -11.97 1.81 1.38
CA GLY A 205 -12.83 1.53 0.23
C GLY A 205 -12.94 0.03 -0.06
N LEU A 206 -11.84 -0.71 0.11
CA LEU A 206 -11.85 -2.17 -0.04
C LEU A 206 -12.68 -2.86 1.04
N ILE A 207 -12.56 -2.43 2.30
CA ILE A 207 -13.39 -2.94 3.41
C ILE A 207 -14.87 -2.65 3.14
N GLU A 208 -15.21 -1.44 2.71
CA GLU A 208 -16.58 -1.07 2.37
C GLU A 208 -17.11 -1.89 1.20
N GLN A 209 -16.32 -2.09 0.14
CA GLN A 209 -16.70 -2.90 -1.01
C GLN A 209 -17.00 -4.36 -0.60
N LEU A 210 -16.13 -4.97 0.19
CA LEU A 210 -16.26 -6.36 0.64
C LEU A 210 -17.43 -6.55 1.63
N SER A 211 -17.64 -5.59 2.53
CA SER A 211 -18.69 -5.68 3.56
C SER A 211 -20.06 -5.17 3.11
N SER A 212 -20.11 -4.42 2.00
CA SER A 212 -21.36 -3.86 1.47
C SER A 212 -22.35 -4.95 1.09
N GLU A 213 -23.61 -4.77 1.48
CA GLU A 213 -24.73 -5.62 1.03
C GLU A 213 -24.92 -5.61 -0.50
N TYR A 214 -24.38 -4.60 -1.19
CA TYR A 214 -24.41 -4.50 -2.66
C TYR A 214 -23.12 -4.99 -3.33
N GLY A 215 -22.07 -5.29 -2.54
CA GLY A 215 -20.83 -5.92 -2.98
C GLY A 215 -20.90 -7.41 -2.68
N ASP A 216 -20.03 -7.88 -1.78
CA ASP A 216 -19.95 -9.31 -1.41
C ASP A 216 -20.69 -9.66 -0.12
N GLY A 217 -20.98 -8.67 0.74
CA GLY A 217 -21.70 -8.86 1.99
C GLY A 217 -20.96 -9.70 3.04
N TYR A 218 -19.62 -9.66 3.04
CA TYR A 218 -18.83 -10.24 4.13
C TYR A 218 -19.10 -9.51 5.46
N SER A 219 -18.81 -10.19 6.58
CA SER A 219 -18.78 -9.49 7.86
C SER A 219 -17.74 -8.38 7.84
N VAL A 220 -17.96 -7.29 8.58
CA VAL A 220 -16.99 -6.18 8.66
C VAL A 220 -15.66 -6.70 9.22
N GLU A 221 -15.72 -7.65 10.13
CA GLU A 221 -14.56 -8.33 10.71
C GLU A 221 -13.76 -9.10 9.64
N ASP A 222 -14.41 -9.91 8.79
CA ASP A 222 -13.74 -10.65 7.72
C ASP A 222 -13.20 -9.72 6.62
N ALA A 223 -13.95 -8.67 6.27
CA ALA A 223 -13.52 -7.66 5.30
C ALA A 223 -12.30 -6.85 5.80
N THR A 224 -12.32 -6.46 7.07
CA THR A 224 -11.19 -5.78 7.72
C THR A 224 -9.98 -6.69 7.78
N PHE A 225 -10.19 -7.95 8.17
CA PHE A 225 -9.15 -8.96 8.16
C PHE A 225 -8.51 -9.10 6.78
N ALA A 226 -9.33 -9.19 5.72
CA ALA A 226 -8.84 -9.30 4.35
C ALA A 226 -8.01 -8.08 3.93
N ALA A 227 -8.49 -6.86 4.20
CA ALA A 227 -7.75 -5.65 3.88
C ALA A 227 -6.45 -5.49 4.71
N ASP A 228 -6.38 -6.05 5.92
CA ASP A 228 -5.18 -5.99 6.75
C ASP A 228 -4.13 -7.04 6.39
N ASN A 229 -4.53 -8.14 5.75
CA ASN A 229 -3.65 -9.27 5.44
C ASN A 229 -3.38 -9.44 3.94
N VAL A 230 -3.98 -8.62 3.08
CA VAL A 230 -3.65 -8.60 1.65
C VAL A 230 -2.29 -7.95 1.45
N GLU A 231 -1.42 -8.61 0.68
CA GLU A 231 -0.10 -8.09 0.35
C GLU A 231 -0.24 -7.00 -0.74
N VAL A 232 -0.29 -5.75 -0.30
CA VAL A 232 -0.46 -4.60 -1.19
C VAL A 232 0.26 -3.36 -0.66
N ASP A 233 0.85 -2.58 -1.57
CA ASP A 233 1.31 -1.23 -1.25
C ASP A 233 0.17 -0.22 -1.45
N TRP A 234 -0.36 0.31 -0.35
CA TRP A 234 -1.44 1.29 -0.37
C TRP A 234 -1.05 2.64 -1.00
N ASN A 235 0.23 3.01 -0.98
CA ASN A 235 0.70 4.19 -1.68
C ASN A 235 0.68 3.97 -3.19
N GLU A 236 1.06 2.76 -3.64
CA GLU A 236 0.97 2.38 -5.05
C GLU A 236 -0.49 2.35 -5.52
N GLN A 237 -1.42 1.85 -4.69
CA GLN A 237 -2.86 1.92 -4.99
C GLN A 237 -3.35 3.36 -5.15
N ALA A 238 -2.92 4.27 -4.26
CA ALA A 238 -3.26 5.69 -4.38
C ALA A 238 -2.69 6.34 -5.65
N ALA A 239 -1.46 5.99 -6.05
CA ALA A 239 -0.86 6.46 -7.31
C ALA A 239 -1.64 5.96 -8.54
N LYS A 240 -2.04 4.69 -8.55
CA LYS A 240 -2.90 4.11 -9.59
C LYS A 240 -4.27 4.81 -9.64
N ALA A 241 -4.88 5.08 -8.50
CA ALA A 241 -6.14 5.81 -8.42
C ALA A 241 -6.01 7.24 -8.96
N ALA A 242 -4.96 7.96 -8.53
CA ALA A 242 -4.66 9.30 -9.01
C ALA A 242 -4.49 9.34 -10.55
N ALA A 243 -3.69 8.42 -11.11
CA ALA A 243 -3.50 8.29 -12.54
C ALA A 243 -4.82 8.00 -13.27
N ASN A 244 -5.62 7.06 -12.77
CA ASN A 244 -6.92 6.73 -13.35
C ASN A 244 -7.87 7.93 -13.41
N TYR A 245 -7.92 8.76 -12.35
CA TYR A 245 -8.73 9.99 -12.39
C TYR A 245 -8.24 10.96 -13.46
N LEU A 246 -6.92 11.15 -13.57
CA LEU A 246 -6.32 12.07 -14.53
C LEU A 246 -6.48 11.63 -15.98
N ASP A 247 -6.51 10.31 -16.24
CA ASP A 247 -6.81 9.76 -17.55
C ASP A 247 -8.26 10.02 -17.98
N LEU A 248 -9.19 10.08 -17.01
CA LEU A 248 -10.60 10.33 -17.26
C LEU A 248 -10.95 11.82 -17.35
N MET A 249 -10.36 12.66 -16.49
CA MET A 249 -10.65 14.08 -16.43
C MET A 249 -9.53 14.89 -15.74
N ALA A 250 -9.44 16.17 -16.07
CA ALA A 250 -8.45 17.05 -15.45
C ALA A 250 -8.79 17.38 -13.99
N PHE A 251 -7.78 17.29 -13.11
CA PHE A 251 -7.85 17.74 -11.72
C PHE A 251 -6.70 18.72 -11.39
N SER A 252 -6.92 19.57 -10.39
CA SER A 252 -5.82 20.25 -9.71
C SER A 252 -5.22 19.34 -8.63
N ARG A 253 -3.95 19.55 -8.26
CA ARG A 253 -3.28 18.79 -7.17
C ARG A 253 -4.15 18.71 -5.91
N LYS A 254 -4.63 19.87 -5.44
CA LYS A 254 -5.50 19.96 -4.25
C LYS A 254 -6.81 19.20 -4.45
N GLY A 255 -7.49 19.40 -5.59
CA GLY A 255 -8.77 18.75 -5.85
C GLY A 255 -8.65 17.23 -5.95
N LEU A 256 -7.56 16.71 -6.51
CA LEU A 256 -7.33 15.27 -6.57
C LEU A 256 -7.04 14.68 -5.18
N ILE A 257 -6.26 15.37 -4.35
CA ILE A 257 -6.06 14.95 -2.95
C ILE A 257 -7.40 14.94 -2.19
N GLU A 258 -8.23 15.96 -2.37
CA GLU A 258 -9.57 16.00 -1.76
C GLU A 258 -10.46 14.84 -2.24
N GLN A 259 -10.41 14.50 -3.53
CA GLN A 259 -11.17 13.37 -4.08
C GLN A 259 -10.69 12.03 -3.50
N LEU A 260 -9.38 11.78 -3.47
CA LEU A 260 -8.80 10.54 -2.97
C LEU A 260 -9.01 10.36 -1.45
N THR A 261 -9.00 11.45 -0.68
CA THR A 261 -9.22 11.41 0.78
C THR A 261 -10.68 11.46 1.18
N SER A 262 -11.59 11.80 0.27
CA SER A 262 -13.02 11.91 0.56
C SER A 262 -13.61 10.57 0.98
N GLU A 263 -14.39 10.58 2.06
CA GLU A 263 -15.18 9.42 2.51
C GLU A 263 -16.25 9.00 1.49
N TYR A 264 -16.67 9.93 0.61
CA TYR A 264 -17.60 9.64 -0.49
C TYR A 264 -16.88 9.33 -1.82
N GLY A 265 -15.55 9.45 -1.83
CA GLY A 265 -14.69 9.12 -2.95
C GLY A 265 -13.97 7.81 -2.68
N ASP A 266 -12.65 7.89 -2.53
CA ASP A 266 -11.83 6.69 -2.41
C ASP A 266 -11.42 6.36 -0.98
N GLY A 267 -11.41 7.31 -0.04
CA GLY A 267 -11.11 7.08 1.38
C GLY A 267 -9.65 6.75 1.72
N TYR A 268 -8.67 7.19 0.90
CA TYR A 268 -7.24 7.09 1.23
C TYR A 268 -6.86 7.99 2.41
N THR A 269 -5.76 7.65 3.09
CA THR A 269 -5.16 8.60 4.05
C THR A 269 -4.59 9.80 3.31
N LEU A 270 -4.43 10.93 4.02
CA LEU A 270 -3.85 12.14 3.43
C LEU A 270 -2.45 11.88 2.87
N ASP A 271 -1.63 11.10 3.57
CA ASP A 271 -0.27 10.78 3.13
C ASP A 271 -0.27 9.92 1.86
N GLN A 272 -1.14 8.91 1.79
CA GLN A 272 -1.31 8.06 0.59
C GLN A 272 -1.80 8.87 -0.60
N ALA A 273 -2.83 9.69 -0.40
CA ALA A 273 -3.36 10.55 -1.46
C ALA A 273 -2.31 11.54 -1.96
N THR A 274 -1.58 12.18 -1.04
CA THR A 274 -0.51 13.12 -1.41
C THR A 274 0.59 12.42 -2.21
N TYR A 275 1.04 11.24 -1.74
CA TYR A 275 2.00 10.42 -2.47
C TYR A 275 1.49 10.08 -3.87
N GLY A 276 0.25 9.60 -3.97
CA GLY A 276 -0.34 9.18 -5.24
C GLY A 276 -0.44 10.32 -6.26
N VAL A 277 -0.84 11.51 -5.80
CA VAL A 277 -0.91 12.70 -6.65
C VAL A 277 0.49 13.17 -7.09
N ASP A 278 1.49 13.10 -6.21
CA ASP A 278 2.88 13.43 -6.55
C ASP A 278 3.44 12.45 -7.61
N GLN A 279 3.17 11.15 -7.48
CA GLN A 279 3.57 10.15 -8.47
C GLN A 279 2.86 10.33 -9.81
N ALA A 280 1.64 10.87 -9.81
CA ALA A 280 0.88 11.19 -11.01
C ALA A 280 1.30 12.51 -11.69
N GLY A 281 2.28 13.23 -11.13
CA GLY A 281 2.91 14.40 -11.75
C GLY A 281 2.26 15.74 -11.43
N LEU A 282 1.52 15.85 -10.32
CA LEU A 282 0.82 17.07 -9.90
C LEU A 282 1.37 17.74 -8.63
#